data_AF-A0A8R2R6C4-F1
#
_entry.id   AF-A0A8R2R6C4-F1
#
_cell.length_a   1.000
_cell.length_b   1.000
_cell.length_c   1.000
_cell.angle_alpha   90.00
_cell.angle_beta   90.00
_cell.angle_gamma   90.00
#
_symmetry.space_group_name_H-M   'P 1'
#
loop_
_entity.id
_entity.type
_entity.pdbx_description
1 polymer ?
#
loop_
_entity_poly.entity_id
_entity_poly.type
_entity_poly.pdbx_seq_one_letter_code
_entity_poly.pdbx_strand_id
1 'polypeptide(L)'
;MNLLSYLGMSLQSEVCLWTLLGLIRNIFDATLFKVNANLKQVWQMSMPDELSTSVQGVLRTMISGVMLVQCFTVYVYLATYIVLLYPVFLEERPALVLPWLLVAAIRKLLCELTSLALGLGTCVLLGAARSPCVKFVIVKFASITPSFYMWVITLSYYNALKVVAAFKTFPNVVPASHCDYGLELAIRRRRTKSLQGEEQLRRKLLTNLYQYS
;
A
#
# COMPACT_ATOMS: atom_id res chain seq x y z
N MET A 1 -2.70 10.07 1.10
CA MET A 1 -3.13 11.31 0.44
C MET A 1 -3.29 11.00 -1.03
N ASN A 2 -4.52 11.00 -1.53
CA ASN A 2 -4.83 10.66 -2.92
C ASN A 2 -4.96 11.96 -3.70
N LEU A 3 -4.05 12.24 -4.63
CA LEU A 3 -4.05 13.49 -5.41
C LEU A 3 -5.31 13.58 -6.30
N LEU A 4 -5.77 12.46 -6.88
CA LEU A 4 -6.96 12.45 -7.75
C LEU A 4 -8.28 12.26 -7.00
N SER A 5 -8.27 12.02 -5.69
CA SER A 5 -9.49 12.11 -4.87
C SER A 5 -10.10 13.51 -4.89
N TYR A 6 -9.29 14.55 -5.12
CA TYR A 6 -9.76 15.93 -5.28
C TYR A 6 -10.54 16.13 -6.60
N LEU A 7 -10.38 15.23 -7.56
CA LEU A 7 -11.09 15.21 -8.85
C LEU A 7 -12.29 14.26 -8.87
N GLY A 8 -12.62 13.61 -7.74
CA GLY A 8 -13.76 12.69 -7.63
C GLY A 8 -13.53 11.29 -8.21
N MET A 9 -12.29 10.92 -8.55
CA MET A 9 -11.97 9.57 -9.01
C MET A 9 -11.90 8.55 -7.85
N SER A 10 -12.39 7.34 -8.10
CA SER A 10 -12.29 6.22 -7.14
C SER A 10 -10.83 5.75 -7.03
N LEU A 11 -10.41 5.32 -5.84
CA LEU A 11 -9.04 4.84 -5.58
C LEU A 11 -8.61 3.73 -6.55
N GLN A 12 -9.54 2.85 -6.93
CA GLN A 12 -9.31 1.77 -7.88
C GLN A 12 -8.97 2.30 -9.29
N SER A 13 -9.70 3.31 -9.76
CA SER A 13 -9.44 3.92 -11.08
C SER A 13 -8.08 4.63 -11.12
N GLU A 14 -7.69 5.31 -10.04
CA GLU A 14 -6.37 5.94 -9.91
C GLU A 14 -5.26 4.88 -9.95
N VAL A 15 -5.38 3.81 -9.15
CA VAL A 15 -4.40 2.70 -9.15
C VAL A 15 -4.34 2.00 -10.51
N CYS A 16 -5.47 1.78 -11.19
CA CYS A 16 -5.52 1.19 -12.52
C CYS A 16 -4.75 2.03 -13.56
N LEU A 17 -5.00 3.34 -13.60
CA LEU A 17 -4.36 4.24 -14.55
C LEU A 17 -2.84 4.30 -14.33
N TRP A 18 -2.44 4.42 -13.06
CA TRP A 18 -1.04 4.42 -12.65
C TRP A 18 -0.32 3.10 -12.94
N THR A 19 -0.99 1.98 -12.76
CA THR A 19 -0.42 0.64 -13.02
C THR A 19 -0.29 0.36 -14.52
N LEU A 20 -1.25 0.81 -15.34
CA LEU A 20 -1.15 0.75 -16.80
C LEU A 20 -0.01 1.62 -17.33
N LEU A 21 0.12 2.87 -16.85
CA LEU A 21 1.25 3.73 -17.18
C LEU A 21 2.59 3.11 -16.76
N GLY A 22 2.64 2.52 -15.57
CA GLY A 22 3.82 1.80 -15.07
C GLY A 22 4.19 0.58 -15.93
N LEU A 23 3.19 -0.16 -16.41
CA LEU A 23 3.35 -1.32 -17.28
C LEU A 23 3.85 -0.92 -18.66
N ILE A 24 3.24 0.10 -19.29
CA ILE A 24 3.68 0.64 -20.58
C ILE A 24 5.13 1.10 -20.48
N ARG A 25 5.47 1.88 -19.45
CA ARG A 25 6.83 2.35 -19.21
C ARG A 25 7.83 1.20 -19.05
N ASN A 26 7.48 0.16 -18.29
CA ASN A 26 8.34 -1.01 -18.13
C ASN A 26 8.53 -1.80 -19.44
N ILE A 27 7.51 -1.88 -20.29
CA ILE A 27 7.62 -2.53 -21.61
C ILE A 27 8.56 -1.72 -22.51
N PHE A 28 8.43 -0.39 -22.53
CA PHE A 28 9.36 0.48 -23.26
C PHE A 28 10.79 0.35 -22.74
N ASP A 29 11.00 0.35 -21.42
CA ASP A 29 12.31 0.10 -20.84
C ASP A 29 12.84 -1.28 -21.27
N ALA A 30 12.05 -2.35 -21.13
CA ALA A 30 12.47 -3.71 -21.49
C ALA A 30 12.87 -3.85 -22.97
N THR A 31 12.15 -3.18 -23.87
CA THR A 31 12.40 -3.20 -25.32
C THR A 31 13.60 -2.33 -25.73
N LEU A 32 13.88 -1.26 -24.98
CA LEU A 32 15.02 -0.37 -25.22
C LEU A 32 16.33 -0.88 -24.57
N PHE A 33 16.26 -1.86 -23.68
CA PHE A 33 17.44 -2.40 -22.99
C PHE A 33 18.30 -3.29 -23.90
N LYS A 34 19.12 -2.67 -24.77
CA LYS A 34 20.28 -3.32 -25.39
C LYS A 34 21.45 -3.33 -24.42
N VAL A 35 21.43 -4.28 -23.48
CA VAL A 35 22.41 -4.43 -22.38
C VAL A 35 23.85 -4.28 -22.86
N ASN A 36 24.21 -4.94 -23.97
CA ASN A 36 25.58 -4.97 -24.48
C ASN A 36 26.05 -3.59 -25.01
N ALA A 37 25.14 -2.81 -25.61
CA ALA A 37 25.44 -1.46 -26.10
C ALA A 37 25.57 -0.45 -24.94
N ASN A 38 24.67 -0.54 -23.96
CA ASN A 38 24.68 0.35 -22.79
C ASN A 38 25.87 0.08 -21.87
N LEU A 39 26.26 -1.18 -21.67
CA LEU A 39 27.47 -1.53 -20.91
C LEU A 39 28.74 -0.99 -21.59
N LYS A 40 28.82 -1.11 -22.93
CA LYS A 40 29.92 -0.56 -23.71
C LYS A 40 29.98 0.96 -23.60
N GLN A 41 28.82 1.64 -23.62
CA GLN A 41 28.74 3.09 -23.45
C GLN A 41 29.15 3.55 -22.04
N VAL A 42 28.75 2.85 -20.98
CA VAL A 42 29.18 3.15 -19.60
C VAL A 42 30.69 2.91 -19.41
N TRP A 43 31.25 1.91 -20.10
CA TRP A 43 32.69 1.65 -20.13
C TRP A 43 33.50 2.57 -21.04
N GLN A 44 32.85 3.34 -21.91
CA GLN A 44 33.48 4.31 -22.81
C GLN A 44 33.21 5.77 -22.42
N MET A 45 32.29 6.03 -21.48
CA MET A 45 32.06 7.37 -20.96
C MET A 45 33.30 7.89 -20.23
N SER A 46 33.87 9.01 -20.68
CA SER A 46 34.89 9.74 -19.93
C SER A 46 34.25 10.34 -18.68
N MET A 47 34.76 9.98 -17.50
CA MET A 47 34.35 10.64 -16.26
C MET A 47 35.20 11.90 -16.04
N PRO A 48 34.68 12.93 -15.35
CA PRO A 48 35.42 14.14 -15.06
C PRO A 48 36.69 13.86 -14.24
N ASP A 49 37.80 14.49 -14.62
CA ASP A 49 39.15 14.27 -14.08
C ASP A 49 39.34 14.72 -12.61
N GLU A 50 38.30 15.28 -11.97
CA GLU A 50 38.33 15.73 -10.57
C GLU A 50 38.14 14.60 -9.54
N LEU A 51 37.89 13.35 -9.97
CA LEU A 51 37.70 12.21 -9.08
C LEU A 51 38.97 11.32 -9.00
N SER A 52 39.30 10.88 -7.78
CA SER A 52 40.30 9.83 -7.54
C SER A 52 40.00 8.58 -8.38
N THR A 53 41.02 8.02 -9.01
CA THR A 53 40.94 6.82 -9.87
C THR A 53 40.30 5.62 -9.18
N SER A 54 40.46 5.48 -7.86
CA SER A 54 39.80 4.43 -7.05
C SER A 54 38.29 4.66 -6.93
N VAL A 55 37.85 5.91 -6.74
CA VAL A 55 36.43 6.27 -6.63
C VAL A 55 35.74 6.11 -7.98
N GLN A 56 36.42 6.45 -9.07
CA GLN A 56 35.94 6.26 -10.44
C GLN A 56 35.71 4.77 -10.76
N GLY A 57 36.63 3.90 -10.33
CA GLY A 57 36.49 2.44 -10.45
C GLY A 57 35.30 1.90 -9.67
N VAL A 58 35.15 2.29 -8.40
CA VAL A 58 34.01 1.87 -7.56
C VAL A 58 32.68 2.39 -8.11
N LEU A 59 32.63 3.62 -8.61
CA LEU A 59 31.41 4.16 -9.19
C LEU A 59 31.03 3.42 -10.46
N ARG A 60 31.99 3.07 -11.32
CA ARG A 60 31.75 2.32 -12.56
C ARG A 60 31.25 0.91 -12.28
N THR A 61 31.84 0.21 -11.31
CA THR A 61 31.39 -1.13 -10.90
C THR A 61 30.00 -1.08 -10.28
N MET A 62 29.72 -0.10 -9.41
CA MET A 62 28.40 0.12 -8.83
C MET A 62 27.34 0.43 -9.89
N ILE A 63 27.62 1.32 -10.85
CA ILE A 63 26.69 1.63 -11.95
C ILE A 63 26.44 0.38 -12.81
N SER A 64 27.48 -0.38 -13.16
CA SER A 64 27.31 -1.63 -13.91
C SER A 64 26.50 -2.68 -13.14
N GLY A 65 26.73 -2.80 -11.83
CA GLY A 65 26.00 -3.72 -10.97
C GLY A 65 24.53 -3.36 -10.85
N VAL A 66 24.23 -2.07 -10.67
CA VAL A 66 22.84 -1.57 -10.65
C VAL A 66 22.15 -1.83 -11.99
N MET A 67 22.81 -1.58 -13.13
CA MET A 67 22.22 -1.88 -14.44
C MET A 67 21.94 -3.38 -14.63
N LEU A 68 22.83 -4.24 -14.15
CA LEU A 68 22.72 -5.69 -14.26
C LEU A 68 21.56 -6.22 -13.38
N VAL A 69 21.48 -5.76 -12.12
CA VAL A 69 20.36 -6.07 -11.21
C VAL A 69 19.04 -5.54 -11.78
N GLN A 70 19.04 -4.33 -12.34
CA GLN A 70 17.85 -3.78 -13.00
C GLN A 70 17.45 -4.66 -14.18
N CYS A 71 18.37 -5.13 -15.02
CA CYS A 71 18.05 -6.01 -16.15
C CYS A 71 17.37 -7.32 -15.72
N PHE A 72 17.95 -8.04 -14.75
CA PHE A 72 17.35 -9.29 -14.27
C PHE A 72 15.99 -9.07 -13.62
N THR A 73 15.86 -7.99 -12.85
CA THR A 73 14.60 -7.71 -12.16
C THR A 73 13.53 -7.12 -13.08
N VAL A 74 13.82 -6.73 -14.34
CA VAL A 74 12.81 -6.13 -15.25
C VAL A 74 11.72 -7.15 -15.55
N TYR A 75 12.12 -8.36 -15.92
CA TYR A 75 11.18 -9.43 -16.29
C TYR A 75 10.33 -9.88 -15.10
N VAL A 76 10.96 -10.02 -13.93
CA VAL A 76 10.25 -10.33 -12.67
C VAL A 76 9.25 -9.22 -12.35
N TYR A 77 9.67 -7.96 -12.48
CA TYR A 77 8.80 -6.81 -12.21
C TYR A 77 7.62 -6.74 -13.19
N LEU A 78 7.86 -7.01 -14.47
CA LEU A 78 6.82 -7.08 -15.51
C LEU A 78 5.82 -8.20 -15.22
N ALA A 79 6.29 -9.39 -14.84
CA ALA A 79 5.42 -10.49 -14.42
C ALA A 79 4.56 -10.10 -13.21
N THR A 80 5.14 -9.45 -12.19
CA THR A 80 4.36 -8.98 -11.03
C THR A 80 3.34 -7.90 -11.38
N TYR A 81 3.57 -7.08 -12.41
CA TYR A 81 2.60 -6.10 -12.89
C TYR A 81 1.38 -6.76 -13.55
N ILE A 82 1.60 -7.83 -14.33
CA ILE A 82 0.51 -8.60 -14.93
C ILE A 82 -0.33 -9.26 -13.83
N VAL A 83 0.32 -9.81 -12.79
CA VAL A 83 -0.36 -10.39 -11.63
C VAL A 83 -1.14 -9.32 -10.84
N LEU A 84 -0.64 -8.09 -10.77
CA LEU A 84 -1.31 -6.96 -10.10
C LEU A 84 -2.57 -6.50 -10.84
N LEU A 85 -2.66 -6.66 -12.17
CA LEU A 85 -3.89 -6.34 -12.91
C LEU A 85 -5.06 -7.21 -12.46
N TYR A 86 -4.80 -8.46 -12.06
CA TYR A 86 -5.85 -9.39 -11.60
C TYR A 86 -6.67 -8.85 -10.41
N PRO A 87 -6.09 -8.49 -9.25
CA PRO A 87 -6.83 -7.88 -8.14
C PRO A 87 -7.31 -6.45 -8.41
N VAL A 88 -6.77 -5.75 -9.42
CA VAL A 88 -7.28 -4.44 -9.85
C VAL A 88 -8.64 -4.59 -10.55
N PHE A 89 -8.83 -5.65 -11.35
CA PHE A 89 -10.10 -5.88 -12.06
C PHE A 89 -11.11 -6.72 -11.28
N LEU A 90 -10.65 -7.74 -10.55
CA LEU A 90 -11.55 -8.73 -9.95
C LEU A 90 -11.85 -8.48 -8.47
N GLU A 91 -11.18 -7.52 -7.81
CA GLU A 91 -11.30 -7.22 -6.36
C GLU A 91 -11.20 -8.45 -5.43
N GLU A 92 -10.69 -9.57 -5.96
CA GLU A 92 -10.59 -10.83 -5.27
C GLU A 92 -9.12 -11.14 -4.99
N ARG A 93 -8.84 -11.55 -3.74
CA ARG A 93 -7.53 -11.99 -3.22
C ARG A 93 -6.48 -10.86 -3.08
N PRO A 94 -6.47 -10.10 -1.96
CA PRO A 94 -5.45 -9.06 -1.69
C PRO A 94 -4.02 -9.60 -1.62
N ALA A 95 -3.83 -10.91 -1.41
CA ALA A 95 -2.52 -11.54 -1.34
C ALA A 95 -1.70 -11.41 -2.65
N LEU A 96 -2.35 -11.23 -3.81
CA LEU A 96 -1.66 -11.08 -5.10
C LEU A 96 -1.00 -9.71 -5.29
N VAL A 97 -1.32 -8.72 -4.46
CA VAL A 97 -0.69 -7.39 -4.48
C VAL A 97 0.67 -7.42 -3.77
N LEU A 98 0.88 -8.35 -2.83
CA LEU A 98 2.10 -8.45 -2.02
C LEU A 98 3.39 -8.70 -2.84
N PRO A 99 3.41 -9.64 -3.81
CA PRO A 99 4.60 -9.86 -4.62
C PRO A 99 5.07 -8.60 -5.35
N TRP A 100 4.14 -7.82 -5.90
CA TRP A 100 4.47 -6.56 -6.56
C TRP A 100 5.00 -5.53 -5.57
N LEU A 101 4.36 -5.37 -4.40
CA LEU A 101 4.80 -4.44 -3.34
C LEU A 101 6.22 -4.75 -2.85
N LEU A 102 6.55 -6.04 -2.68
CA LEU A 102 7.89 -6.51 -2.28
C LEU A 102 8.92 -6.24 -3.37
N VAL A 103 8.64 -6.63 -4.62
CA VAL A 103 9.58 -6.41 -5.73
C VAL A 103 9.76 -4.92 -6.01
N ALA A 104 8.71 -4.11 -5.91
CA ALA A 104 8.77 -2.67 -6.01
C ALA A 104 9.62 -2.06 -4.88
N ALA A 105 9.47 -2.52 -3.63
CA ALA A 105 10.29 -2.04 -2.53
C ALA A 105 11.78 -2.35 -2.74
N ILE A 106 12.12 -3.57 -3.18
CA ILE A 106 13.50 -3.96 -3.45
C ILE A 106 14.08 -3.16 -4.62
N ARG A 107 13.37 -3.11 -5.74
CA ARG A 107 13.89 -2.53 -6.98
C ARG A 107 13.89 -1.00 -6.98
N LYS A 108 12.87 -0.37 -6.41
CA LYS A 108 12.65 1.08 -6.51
C LYS A 108 13.03 1.83 -5.23
N LEU A 109 12.87 1.23 -4.05
CA LEU A 109 13.23 1.91 -2.80
C LEU A 109 14.67 1.59 -2.41
N LEU A 110 15.03 0.31 -2.26
CA LEU A 110 16.37 -0.08 -1.81
C LEU A 110 17.46 0.34 -2.81
N CYS A 111 17.30 0.09 -4.11
CA CYS A 111 18.31 0.50 -5.10
C CYS A 111 18.43 2.02 -5.27
N GLU A 112 17.34 2.79 -5.17
CA GLU A 112 17.46 4.25 -5.26
C GLU A 112 18.06 4.83 -3.98
N LEU A 113 17.73 4.27 -2.82
CA LEU A 113 18.26 4.70 -1.53
C LEU A 113 19.75 4.39 -1.39
N THR A 114 20.22 3.25 -1.90
CA THR A 114 21.66 2.98 -2.00
C THR A 114 22.34 3.93 -2.99
N SER A 115 21.71 4.26 -4.12
CA SER A 115 22.26 5.23 -5.06
C SER A 115 22.36 6.65 -4.47
N LEU A 116 21.37 7.04 -3.67
CA LEU A 116 21.33 8.33 -2.98
C LEU A 116 22.36 8.38 -1.84
N ALA A 117 22.52 7.29 -1.09
CA ALA A 117 23.55 7.16 -0.05
C ALA A 117 24.96 7.23 -0.64
N LEU A 118 25.21 6.55 -1.77
CA LEU A 118 26.49 6.62 -2.47
C LEU A 118 26.76 8.04 -3.00
N GLY A 119 25.77 8.69 -3.61
CA GLY A 119 25.92 10.06 -4.10
C GLY A 119 26.09 11.12 -3.01
N LEU A 120 25.43 10.95 -1.86
CA LEU A 120 25.68 11.80 -0.69
C LEU A 120 27.07 11.54 -0.10
N GLY A 121 27.50 10.27 -0.05
CA GLY A 121 28.84 9.88 0.40
C GLY A 121 29.95 10.53 -0.43
N THR A 122 29.81 10.52 -1.77
CA THR A 122 30.77 11.21 -2.64
C THR A 122 30.73 12.74 -2.47
N CYS A 123 29.54 13.32 -2.25
CA CYS A 123 29.39 14.74 -1.97
C CYS A 123 30.04 15.19 -0.66
N VAL A 124 30.01 14.37 0.38
CA VAL A 124 30.70 14.67 1.65
C VAL A 124 32.21 14.61 1.47
N LEU A 125 32.72 13.65 0.69
CA LEU A 125 34.16 13.48 0.42
C LEU A 125 34.75 14.59 -0.48
N LEU A 126 33.99 15.11 -1.44
CA LEU A 126 34.44 16.17 -2.37
C LEU A 126 34.09 17.59 -1.91
N GLY A 127 33.31 17.74 -0.84
CA GLY A 127 32.84 19.02 -0.29
C GLY A 127 31.35 19.27 -0.57
N ALA A 128 30.56 19.31 0.50
CA ALA A 128 29.09 19.28 0.47
C ALA A 128 28.40 20.47 -0.24
N ALA A 129 29.10 21.60 -0.41
CA ALA A 129 28.53 22.84 -0.95
C ALA A 129 28.78 23.07 -2.45
N ARG A 130 29.35 22.10 -3.18
CA ARG A 130 29.58 22.25 -4.62
C ARG A 130 28.26 22.15 -5.40
N SER A 131 28.06 23.07 -6.36
CA SER A 131 26.90 23.10 -7.27
C SER A 131 26.53 21.76 -7.95
N PRO A 132 27.47 20.85 -8.33
CA PRO A 132 27.12 19.52 -8.83
C PRO A 132 26.37 18.64 -7.83
N CYS A 133 26.66 18.74 -6.52
CA CYS A 133 25.99 17.93 -5.50
C CYS A 133 24.53 18.35 -5.31
N VAL A 134 24.26 19.65 -5.31
CA VAL A 134 22.89 20.17 -5.21
C VAL A 134 22.07 19.74 -6.44
N LYS A 135 22.64 19.83 -7.65
CA LYS A 135 22.00 19.34 -8.88
C LYS A 135 21.70 17.84 -8.81
N PHE A 136 22.65 17.03 -8.32
CA PHE A 136 22.46 15.59 -8.16
C PHE A 136 21.30 15.27 -7.21
N VAL A 137 21.26 15.92 -6.04
CA VAL A 137 20.20 15.71 -5.03
C VAL A 137 18.84 16.08 -5.60
N ILE A 138 18.70 17.23 -6.28
CA ILE A 138 17.42 17.67 -6.86
C ILE A 138 16.92 16.67 -7.91
N VAL A 139 17.79 16.27 -8.85
CA VAL A 139 17.43 15.32 -9.91
C VAL A 139 17.04 13.97 -9.31
N LYS A 140 17.77 13.51 -8.28
CA LYS A 140 17.47 12.25 -7.61
C LYS A 140 16.17 12.29 -6.84
N PHE A 141 15.89 13.36 -6.09
CA PHE A 141 14.60 13.53 -5.43
C PHE A 141 13.44 13.53 -6.44
N ALA A 142 13.57 14.29 -7.52
CA ALA A 142 12.54 14.34 -8.58
C ALA A 142 12.26 12.96 -9.20
N SER A 143 13.26 12.08 -9.27
CA SER A 143 13.11 10.69 -9.75
C SER A 143 12.49 9.75 -8.70
N ILE A 144 12.80 9.94 -7.41
CA ILE A 144 12.32 9.09 -6.32
C ILE A 144 10.86 9.37 -5.99
N THR A 145 10.45 10.65 -5.97
CA THR A 145 9.10 11.09 -5.59
C THR A 145 7.96 10.34 -6.30
N PRO A 146 7.93 10.22 -7.65
CA PRO A 146 6.84 9.51 -8.32
C PRO A 146 6.85 8.01 -8.04
N SER A 147 8.04 7.40 -7.91
CA SER A 147 8.17 5.97 -7.59
C SER A 147 7.67 5.67 -6.17
N PHE A 148 7.96 6.56 -5.22
CA PHE A 148 7.49 6.45 -3.85
C PHE A 148 5.97 6.67 -3.76
N TYR A 149 5.43 7.66 -4.47
CA TYR A 149 3.99 7.92 -4.55
C TYR A 149 3.22 6.69 -5.04
N MET A 150 3.70 6.08 -6.13
CA MET A 150 3.15 4.83 -6.69
C MET A 150 3.13 3.66 -5.71
N TRP A 151 4.17 3.55 -4.89
CA TRP A 151 4.24 2.51 -3.88
C TRP A 151 3.25 2.76 -2.73
N VAL A 152 3.17 4.00 -2.25
CA VAL A 152 2.26 4.40 -1.16
C VAL A 152 0.80 4.23 -1.55
N ILE A 153 0.41 4.62 -2.78
CA ILE A 153 -0.99 4.48 -3.21
C ILE A 153 -1.39 3.01 -3.34
N THR A 154 -0.49 2.16 -3.86
CA THR A 154 -0.72 0.71 -3.98
C THR A 154 -0.77 0.03 -2.61
N LEU A 155 0.06 0.48 -1.65
CA LEU A 155 -0.01 0.02 -0.26
C LEU A 155 -1.34 0.41 0.40
N SER A 156 -1.80 1.64 0.18
CA SER A 156 -3.10 2.11 0.68
C SER A 156 -4.24 1.28 0.08
N TYR A 157 -4.18 0.96 -1.21
CA TYR A 157 -5.13 0.08 -1.88
C TYR A 157 -5.11 -1.34 -1.32
N TYR A 158 -3.93 -1.91 -1.07
CA TYR A 158 -3.80 -3.21 -0.40
C TYR A 158 -4.43 -3.22 0.99
N ASN A 159 -4.21 -2.19 1.80
CA ASN A 159 -4.81 -2.08 3.13
C ASN A 159 -6.34 -1.97 3.05
N ALA A 160 -6.87 -1.21 2.09
CA ALA A 160 -8.31 -1.12 1.86
C ALA A 160 -8.91 -2.48 1.47
N LEU A 161 -8.28 -3.20 0.54
CA LEU A 161 -8.71 -4.55 0.14
C LEU A 161 -8.61 -5.55 1.30
N LYS A 162 -7.59 -5.45 2.16
CA LYS A 162 -7.43 -6.29 3.34
C LYS A 162 -8.57 -6.08 4.33
N VAL A 163 -8.98 -4.84 4.55
CA VAL A 163 -10.11 -4.50 5.43
C VAL A 163 -11.41 -5.06 4.86
N VAL A 164 -11.68 -4.87 3.57
CA VAL A 164 -12.87 -5.43 2.90
C VAL A 164 -12.89 -6.96 2.94
N ALA A 165 -11.75 -7.61 2.70
CA ALA A 165 -11.61 -9.06 2.79
C ALA A 165 -11.82 -9.57 4.22
N ALA A 166 -11.29 -8.87 5.23
CA ALA A 166 -11.55 -9.18 6.64
C ALA A 166 -13.05 -9.07 6.95
N PHE A 167 -13.73 -8.02 6.48
CA PHE A 167 -15.19 -7.88 6.60
C PHE A 167 -15.98 -9.00 5.94
N LYS A 168 -15.57 -9.49 4.76
CA LYS A 168 -16.17 -10.68 4.11
C LYS A 168 -15.87 -11.99 4.85
N THR A 169 -14.77 -12.05 5.60
CA THR A 169 -14.34 -13.23 6.36
C THR A 169 -14.99 -13.29 7.74
N PHE A 170 -15.58 -12.19 8.24
CA PHE A 170 -16.52 -12.29 9.34
C PHE A 170 -17.76 -13.01 8.81
N PRO A 171 -18.01 -14.26 9.21
CA PRO A 171 -19.25 -14.89 8.83
C PRO A 171 -20.37 -14.01 9.39
N ASN A 172 -21.34 -13.70 8.55
CA ASN A 172 -22.64 -13.24 9.00
C ASN A 172 -23.27 -14.43 9.77
N VAL A 173 -22.74 -14.75 10.96
CA VAL A 173 -23.46 -15.56 11.95
C VAL A 173 -24.51 -14.59 12.48
N VAL A 174 -25.51 -14.31 11.65
CA VAL A 174 -26.86 -14.30 12.17
C VAL A 174 -27.07 -15.76 12.55
N PRO A 175 -27.12 -16.12 13.85
CA PRO A 175 -27.52 -17.47 14.21
C PRO A 175 -28.94 -17.65 13.67
N ALA A 176 -29.07 -18.30 12.53
CA ALA A 176 -30.33 -18.86 12.09
C ALA A 176 -30.77 -19.82 13.21
N SER A 177 -31.90 -19.54 13.83
CA SER A 177 -32.52 -20.36 14.88
C SER A 177 -31.87 -20.28 16.28
N HIS A 178 -31.89 -19.10 16.90
CA HIS A 178 -32.30 -19.04 18.30
C HIS A 178 -33.53 -18.16 18.41
N CYS A 179 -34.69 -18.83 18.52
CA CYS A 179 -35.94 -18.25 18.98
C CYS A 179 -35.63 -17.24 20.10
N ASP A 180 -36.12 -16.00 19.98
CA ASP A 180 -35.75 -14.82 20.77
C ASP A 180 -35.94 -15.03 22.29
N TYR A 181 -35.03 -15.78 22.91
CA TYR A 181 -35.12 -16.13 24.33
C TYR A 181 -35.04 -14.87 25.20
N GLY A 182 -34.27 -13.87 24.74
CA GLY A 182 -34.22 -12.54 25.36
C GLY A 182 -35.53 -11.78 25.28
N LEU A 183 -36.23 -11.85 24.14
CA LEU A 183 -37.55 -11.23 23.97
C LEU A 183 -38.60 -11.97 24.80
N GLU A 184 -38.55 -13.30 24.82
CA GLU A 184 -39.46 -14.12 25.63
C GLU A 184 -39.27 -13.86 27.13
N LEU A 185 -38.02 -13.78 27.60
CA LEU A 185 -37.70 -13.39 28.97
C LEU A 185 -38.17 -11.96 29.30
N ALA A 186 -38.00 -11.02 28.36
CA ALA A 186 -38.49 -9.65 28.53
C ALA A 186 -40.03 -9.58 28.60
N ILE A 187 -40.74 -10.35 27.77
CA ILE A 187 -42.20 -10.46 27.80
C ILE A 187 -42.67 -11.11 29.10
N ARG A 188 -42.05 -12.20 29.54
CA ARG A 188 -42.36 -12.87 30.81
C ARG A 188 -42.16 -11.94 32.00
N ARG A 189 -41.04 -11.20 32.05
CA ARG A 189 -40.76 -10.21 33.11
C ARG A 189 -41.76 -9.05 33.12
N ARG A 190 -42.27 -8.65 31.95
CA ARG A 190 -43.30 -7.60 31.84
C ARG A 190 -44.66 -8.08 32.36
N ARG A 191 -45.07 -9.32 32.05
CA ARG A 191 -46.32 -9.92 32.57
C ARG A 191 -46.28 -10.13 34.08
N THR A 192 -45.18 -10.63 34.64
CA THR A 192 -45.09 -10.85 36.09
C THR A 192 -45.15 -9.53 36.87
N LYS A 193 -44.55 -8.45 36.34
CA LYS A 193 -44.67 -7.11 36.93
C LYS A 193 -46.10 -6.55 36.85
N SER A 194 -46.83 -6.76 35.75
CA SER A 194 -48.21 -6.26 35.66
C SER A 194 -49.15 -7.01 36.59
N LEU A 195 -48.97 -8.33 36.74
CA LEU A 195 -49.76 -9.17 37.66
C LEU A 195 -49.50 -8.82 39.13
N GLN A 196 -48.24 -8.56 39.52
CA GLN A 196 -47.93 -8.09 40.88
C GLN A 196 -48.57 -6.72 41.19
N GLY A 197 -48.62 -5.83 40.20
CA GLY A 197 -49.30 -4.54 40.35
C GLY A 197 -50.80 -4.70 40.59
N GLU A 198 -51.44 -5.64 39.90
CA GLU A 198 -52.87 -5.92 40.04
C GLU A 198 -53.21 -6.55 41.40
N GLU A 199 -52.39 -7.50 41.90
CA GLU A 199 -52.57 -8.05 43.25
C GLU A 199 -52.39 -6.99 44.35
N GLN A 200 -51.40 -6.10 44.21
CA GLN A 200 -51.22 -4.99 45.15
C GLN A 200 -52.40 -4.01 45.11
N LEU A 201 -52.94 -3.72 43.93
CA LEU A 201 -54.11 -2.87 43.78
C LEU A 201 -55.35 -3.52 44.42
N ARG A 202 -55.54 -4.83 44.19
CA ARG A 202 -56.66 -5.61 44.75
C ARG A 202 -56.58 -5.70 46.27
N ARG A 203 -55.38 -5.91 46.85
CA ARG A 203 -55.17 -5.85 48.30
C ARG A 203 -55.47 -4.47 48.86
N LYS A 204 -54.99 -3.39 48.22
CA LYS A 204 -55.28 -2.01 48.63
C LYS A 204 -56.77 -1.68 48.61
N LEU A 205 -57.50 -2.13 47.57
CA LEU A 205 -58.94 -1.96 47.48
C LEU A 205 -59.69 -2.72 48.59
N LEU A 206 -59.30 -3.99 48.84
CA LEU A 206 -59.91 -4.77 49.92
C LEU A 206 -59.63 -4.17 51.30
N THR A 207 -58.40 -3.72 51.59
CA THR A 207 -58.11 -3.04 52.86
C THR A 207 -58.88 -1.74 53.01
N ASN A 208 -59.03 -0.94 51.95
CA ASN A 208 -59.83 0.29 52.00
C ASN A 208 -61.32 0.02 52.22
N LEU A 209 -61.87 -1.06 51.66
CA LEU A 209 -63.27 -1.45 51.86
C LEU A 209 -63.52 -1.92 53.30
N TYR A 210 -62.60 -2.67 53.90
CA TYR A 210 -62.70 -3.09 55.30
C TYR A 210 -62.49 -1.96 56.32
N GLN A 211 -61.86 -0.84 55.92
CA GLN A 211 -61.64 0.30 56.80
C GLN A 211 -62.85 1.26 56.90
N TYR A 212 -63.87 1.04 56.07
CA TYR A 212 -65.11 1.83 56.02
C TYR A 212 -66.37 1.02 56.42
N SER A 213 -66.20 -0.18 56.98
CA SER A 213 -67.26 -0.96 57.68
C SER A 213 -67.01 -0.97 59.18
#